data_AF-A0AAD5XX46-F1
#
_entry.id   AF-A0AAD5XX46-F1
#
_cell.length_a   1.000
_cell.length_b   1.000
_cell.length_c   1.000
_cell.angle_alpha   90.00
_cell.angle_beta   90.00
_cell.angle_gamma   90.00
#
_symmetry.space_group_name_H-M   'P 1'
#
loop_
_entity.id
_entity.type
_entity.pdbx_description
1 polymer ?
#
loop_
_entity_poly.entity_id
_entity_poly.type
_entity_poly.pdbx_seq_one_letter_code
_entity_poly.pdbx_strand_id
1 'polypeptide(L)'
;MDFLTACGRENLTIQELKELIIDEQTIWVLDEFGNTALHYACKAGNLDIVKALIGTYKIPWNVVNNELVSAGQIAKSAGHNECYEYMVSEGCRAEFILGVLARSKVGEEKEEKISNVDYLNSKIEYTEDGKNLKGGFDTSEGVMMEWEKGLMKKHADIIEILNVGFGLGLIDTFIQESLPKRHTIIEAHPDVYNFMLKNGWDKKLNVEIKFGRWQDVIEDIGCFDGIFFDTFGENYDDLKQFLDHVPNLLKDENSVLSFFNGLAGTNSFFHDVYCRILSMDLQELGLSTEYIEEDVPKEIDEDGTWKNISRRYFSLDKYRLPVCKLDY
;
A
#
# COMPACT_ATOMS: atom_id res chain seq x y z
N MET A 1 28.87 -4.72 29.82
CA MET A 1 28.24 -4.29 28.57
C MET A 1 26.88 -4.95 28.55
N ASP A 2 25.81 -4.17 28.45
CA ASP A 2 24.47 -4.73 28.34
C ASP A 2 24.28 -5.43 26.97
N PHE A 3 23.29 -6.33 26.92
CA PHE A 3 22.99 -7.17 25.76
C PHE A 3 22.73 -6.37 24.48
N LEU A 4 22.00 -5.26 24.57
CA LEU A 4 21.67 -4.42 23.41
C LEU A 4 22.92 -3.76 22.83
N THR A 5 23.75 -3.17 23.68
CA THR A 5 25.03 -2.56 23.27
C THR A 5 25.94 -3.59 22.61
N ALA A 6 25.95 -4.83 23.10
CA ALA A 6 26.73 -5.89 22.48
C ALA A 6 26.21 -6.26 21.07
N CYS A 7 24.88 -6.33 20.88
CA CYS A 7 24.27 -6.52 19.56
C CYS A 7 24.60 -5.40 18.56
N GLY A 8 24.99 -4.21 19.04
CA GLY A 8 25.42 -3.09 18.21
C GLY A 8 26.89 -3.16 17.75
N ARG A 9 27.59 -4.28 17.97
CA ARG A 9 28.98 -4.47 17.52
C ARG A 9 29.04 -5.14 16.15
N GLU A 10 29.77 -4.54 15.22
CA GLU A 10 30.04 -5.10 13.88
C GLU A 10 30.69 -6.50 13.96
N ASN A 11 31.48 -6.77 14.99
CA ASN A 11 32.22 -8.01 15.16
C ASN A 11 31.62 -8.99 16.18
N LEU A 12 30.37 -8.79 16.60
CA LEU A 12 29.70 -9.76 17.47
C LEU A 12 29.52 -11.09 16.74
N THR A 13 30.02 -12.17 17.33
CA THR A 13 29.86 -13.53 16.80
C THR A 13 28.57 -14.18 17.31
N ILE A 14 28.07 -15.17 16.58
CA ILE A 14 26.93 -16.00 17.02
C ILE A 14 27.20 -16.69 18.36
N GLN A 15 28.46 -17.06 18.62
CA GLN A 15 28.85 -17.69 19.89
C GLN A 15 28.77 -16.70 21.05
N GLU A 16 29.32 -15.49 20.89
CA GLU A 16 29.19 -14.43 21.89
C GLU A 16 27.70 -14.04 22.11
N LEU A 17 26.90 -13.95 21.04
CA LEU A 17 25.46 -13.69 21.15
C LEU A 17 24.77 -14.73 22.06
N LYS A 18 25.07 -16.02 21.87
CA LYS A 18 24.53 -17.09 22.71
C LYS A 18 24.95 -16.98 24.16
N GLU A 19 26.20 -16.59 24.42
CA GLU A 19 26.74 -16.42 25.79
C GLU A 19 26.12 -15.21 26.49
N LEU A 20 25.71 -14.19 25.73
CA LEU A 20 25.04 -12.99 26.26
C LEU A 20 23.56 -13.24 26.60
N ILE A 21 22.92 -14.24 25.99
CA ILE A 21 21.53 -14.62 26.26
C ILE A 21 21.50 -15.51 27.50
N ILE A 22 21.27 -14.90 28.66
CA ILE A 22 21.27 -15.58 29.95
C ILE A 22 19.91 -16.24 30.27
N ASP A 23 18.82 -15.73 29.69
CA ASP A 23 17.47 -16.26 29.81
C ASP A 23 16.59 -15.84 28.61
N GLU A 24 15.36 -16.34 28.56
CA GLU A 24 14.39 -15.98 27.51
C GLU A 24 13.99 -14.51 27.51
N GLN A 25 14.10 -13.79 28.63
CA GLN A 25 13.72 -12.37 28.70
C GLN A 25 14.78 -11.48 28.07
N THR A 26 16.03 -11.93 28.03
CA THR A 26 17.17 -11.18 27.51
C THR A 26 16.93 -10.71 26.07
N ILE A 27 16.36 -11.54 25.21
CA ILE A 27 16.11 -11.21 23.79
C ILE A 27 15.00 -10.17 23.58
N TRP A 28 14.15 -9.94 24.59
CA TRP A 28 13.00 -9.02 24.54
C TRP A 28 13.28 -7.67 25.21
N VAL A 29 14.50 -7.43 25.68
CA VAL A 29 14.89 -6.15 26.27
C VAL A 29 14.80 -5.03 25.24
N LEU A 30 14.28 -3.89 25.68
CA LEU A 30 14.19 -2.64 24.93
C LEU A 30 15.04 -1.57 25.63
N ASP A 31 15.63 -0.66 24.87
CA ASP A 31 16.20 0.57 25.44
C ASP A 31 15.12 1.64 25.72
N GLU A 32 15.54 2.80 26.21
CA GLU A 32 14.63 3.92 26.53
C GLU A 32 13.89 4.48 25.30
N PHE A 33 14.37 4.21 24.09
CA PHE A 33 13.76 4.62 22.83
C PHE A 33 12.89 3.50 22.22
N GLY A 34 12.77 2.35 22.88
CA GLY A 34 12.03 1.19 22.36
C GLY A 34 12.82 0.37 21.34
N ASN A 35 14.13 0.59 21.18
CA ASN A 35 14.94 -0.20 20.25
C ASN A 35 15.18 -1.60 20.81
N THR A 36 14.94 -2.60 19.98
CA THR A 36 15.24 -4.03 20.24
C THR A 36 16.68 -4.36 19.83
N ALA A 37 17.16 -5.56 20.20
CA ALA A 37 18.43 -6.10 19.70
C ALA A 37 18.53 -6.11 18.16
N LEU A 38 17.40 -6.25 17.45
CA LEU A 38 17.34 -6.21 15.99
C LEU A 38 17.68 -4.82 15.44
N HIS A 39 17.25 -3.74 16.10
CA HIS A 39 17.62 -2.37 15.72
C HIS A 39 19.13 -2.15 15.85
N TYR A 40 19.73 -2.62 16.96
CA TYR A 40 21.18 -2.54 17.19
C TYR A 40 21.98 -3.35 16.16
N ALA A 41 21.57 -4.59 15.87
CA ALA A 41 22.24 -5.44 14.89
C ALA A 41 22.14 -4.87 13.46
N CYS A 42 20.97 -4.33 13.08
CA CYS A 42 20.78 -3.65 11.81
C CYS A 42 21.61 -2.38 11.68
N LYS A 43 21.72 -1.58 12.77
CA LYS A 43 22.58 -0.40 12.81
C LYS A 43 24.06 -0.73 12.64
N ALA A 44 24.49 -1.89 13.14
CA ALA A 44 25.86 -2.38 13.03
C ALA A 44 26.14 -3.09 11.69
N GLY A 45 25.11 -3.35 10.88
CA GLY A 45 25.28 -4.09 9.61
C GLY A 45 25.69 -5.55 9.77
N ASN A 46 25.53 -6.13 10.97
CA ASN A 46 25.96 -7.49 11.24
C ASN A 46 24.88 -8.50 10.79
N LEU A 47 24.94 -8.88 9.51
CA LEU A 47 23.95 -9.74 8.85
C LEU A 47 23.76 -11.09 9.56
N ASP A 48 24.82 -11.69 10.10
CA ASP A 48 24.73 -12.98 10.78
C ASP A 48 23.91 -12.86 12.07
N ILE A 49 24.11 -11.78 12.83
CA ILE A 49 23.32 -11.50 14.03
C ILE A 49 21.87 -11.18 13.65
N VAL A 50 21.63 -10.37 12.61
CA VAL A 50 20.26 -10.10 12.10
C VAL A 50 19.55 -11.41 11.74
N LYS A 51 20.22 -12.30 10.99
CA LYS A 51 19.70 -13.65 10.65
C LYS A 51 19.39 -14.48 11.88
N ALA A 52 20.28 -14.47 12.88
CA ALA A 52 20.06 -15.21 14.11
C ALA A 52 18.86 -14.69 14.90
N LEU A 53 18.74 -13.37 15.07
CA LEU A 53 17.67 -12.73 15.82
C LEU A 53 16.28 -13.03 15.21
N ILE A 54 16.14 -12.96 13.89
CA ILE A 54 14.87 -13.26 13.20
C ILE A 54 14.66 -14.78 13.08
N GLY A 55 15.65 -15.50 12.54
CA GLY A 55 15.52 -16.89 12.14
C GLY A 55 15.58 -17.87 13.30
N THR A 56 16.41 -17.61 14.31
CA THR A 56 16.59 -18.49 15.47
C THR A 56 15.77 -18.01 16.66
N TYR A 57 15.92 -16.74 17.05
CA TYR A 57 15.29 -16.19 18.25
C TYR A 57 13.89 -15.60 18.02
N LYS A 58 13.41 -15.62 16.77
CA LYS A 58 12.04 -15.26 16.38
C LYS A 58 11.63 -13.85 16.82
N ILE A 59 12.59 -12.92 16.88
CA ILE A 59 12.25 -11.50 17.01
C ILE A 59 11.44 -11.10 15.77
N PRO A 60 10.26 -10.47 15.94
CA PRO A 60 9.44 -10.07 14.80
C PRO A 60 10.20 -9.11 13.89
N TRP A 61 10.12 -9.35 12.58
CA TRP A 61 10.79 -8.53 11.57
C TRP A 61 10.17 -7.12 11.48
N ASN A 62 8.90 -6.97 11.90
CA ASN A 62 8.10 -5.76 11.81
C ASN A 62 8.09 -4.91 13.10
N VAL A 63 9.01 -5.17 14.05
CA VAL A 63 9.14 -4.32 15.23
C VAL A 63 9.52 -2.90 14.85
N VAL A 64 8.93 -1.94 15.55
CA VAL A 64 9.26 -0.52 15.47
C VAL A 64 9.59 0.01 16.87
N ASN A 65 10.43 1.04 16.93
CA ASN A 65 10.75 1.74 18.17
C ASN A 65 9.66 2.78 18.52
N ASN A 66 9.89 3.59 19.57
CA ASN A 66 8.92 4.60 20.02
C ASN A 66 8.67 5.72 18.99
N GLU A 67 9.54 5.86 17.99
CA GLU A 67 9.42 6.80 16.88
C GLU A 67 8.80 6.16 15.62
N LEU A 68 8.27 4.93 15.75
CA LEU A 68 7.72 4.13 14.65
C LEU A 68 8.74 3.77 13.55
N VAL A 69 10.04 3.85 13.88
CA VAL A 69 11.13 3.46 12.98
C VAL A 69 11.38 1.96 13.13
N SER A 70 11.37 1.23 12.01
CA SER A 70 11.69 -0.20 11.98
C SER A 70 13.21 -0.44 11.96
N ALA A 71 13.63 -1.62 12.41
CA ALA A 71 15.03 -2.04 12.27
C ALA A 71 15.50 -2.06 10.79
N GLY A 72 14.58 -2.28 9.84
CA GLY A 72 14.88 -2.23 8.41
C GLY A 72 15.21 -0.81 7.93
N GLN A 73 14.45 0.20 8.39
CA GLN A 73 14.77 1.60 8.10
C GLN A 73 16.14 2.01 8.67
N ILE A 74 16.51 1.50 9.85
CA ILE A 74 17.86 1.72 10.42
C ILE A 74 18.95 1.09 9.55
N ALA A 75 18.77 -0.16 9.09
CA ALA A 75 19.73 -0.79 8.18
C ALA A 75 19.91 0.04 6.90
N LYS A 76 18.80 0.52 6.31
CA LYS A 76 18.82 1.34 5.09
C LYS A 76 19.53 2.68 5.32
N SER A 77 19.21 3.39 6.40
CA SER A 77 19.81 4.71 6.70
C SER A 77 21.29 4.62 7.07
N ALA A 78 21.75 3.48 7.61
CA ALA A 78 23.15 3.19 7.87
C ALA A 78 23.92 2.65 6.64
N GLY A 79 23.24 2.43 5.50
CA GLY A 79 23.86 1.92 4.27
C GLY A 79 24.12 0.41 4.26
N HIS A 80 23.52 -0.35 5.18
CA HIS A 80 23.69 -1.80 5.30
C HIS A 80 22.69 -2.57 4.43
N ASN A 81 22.88 -2.47 3.11
CA ASN A 81 21.96 -3.03 2.10
C ASN A 81 21.72 -4.54 2.25
N GLU A 82 22.72 -5.34 2.63
CA GLU A 82 22.52 -6.77 2.80
C GLU A 82 21.59 -7.12 3.97
N CYS A 83 21.70 -6.38 5.08
CA CYS A 83 20.76 -6.51 6.21
C CYS A 83 19.36 -6.07 5.80
N TYR A 84 19.26 -4.97 5.04
CA TYR A 84 18.01 -4.45 4.52
C TYR A 84 17.29 -5.46 3.61
N GLU A 85 17.98 -5.99 2.59
CA GLU A 85 17.43 -6.95 1.65
C GLU A 85 17.00 -8.26 2.33
N TYR A 86 17.78 -8.72 3.31
CA TYR A 86 17.39 -9.87 4.13
C TYR A 86 16.11 -9.59 4.92
N MET A 87 16.02 -8.43 5.58
CA MET A 87 14.84 -8.01 6.35
C MET A 87 13.59 -7.92 5.46
N VAL A 88 13.70 -7.34 4.25
CA VAL A 88 12.58 -7.26 3.29
C VAL A 88 12.13 -8.66 2.88
N SER A 89 13.09 -9.54 2.58
CA SER A 89 12.81 -10.93 2.19
C SER A 89 12.11 -11.72 3.32
N GLU A 90 12.55 -11.52 4.56
CA GLU A 90 11.91 -12.14 5.73
C GLU A 90 10.50 -11.59 5.99
N GLY A 91 10.28 -10.30 5.75
CA GLY A 91 8.95 -9.71 5.80
C GLY A 91 8.01 -10.34 4.78
N CYS A 92 8.44 -10.45 3.52
CA CYS A 92 7.67 -11.13 2.48
C CYS A 92 7.36 -12.58 2.87
N ARG A 93 8.37 -13.33 3.33
CA ARG A 93 8.23 -14.73 3.74
C ARG A 93 7.21 -14.89 4.88
N ALA A 94 7.26 -14.01 5.87
CA ALA A 94 6.34 -14.04 7.00
C ALA A 94 4.90 -13.75 6.56
N GLU A 95 4.68 -12.70 5.76
CA GLU A 95 3.35 -12.33 5.24
C GLU A 95 2.73 -13.43 4.38
N PHE A 96 3.52 -14.09 3.51
CA PHE A 96 3.02 -15.25 2.75
C PHE A 96 2.55 -16.39 3.66
N ILE A 97 3.36 -16.74 4.67
CA ILE A 97 3.00 -17.81 5.62
C ILE A 97 1.72 -17.44 6.36
N LEU A 98 1.61 -16.19 6.84
CA LEU A 98 0.41 -15.70 7.52
C LEU A 98 -0.81 -15.74 6.61
N GLY A 99 -0.67 -15.33 5.34
CA GLY A 99 -1.72 -15.43 4.34
C GLY A 99 -2.20 -16.87 4.10
N VAL A 100 -1.27 -17.83 3.97
CA VAL A 100 -1.60 -19.27 3.84
C VAL A 100 -2.34 -19.78 5.08
N LEU A 101 -1.84 -19.43 6.27
CA LEU A 101 -2.47 -19.84 7.53
C LEU A 101 -3.88 -19.27 7.69
N ALA A 102 -4.08 -17.99 7.36
CA ALA A 102 -5.39 -17.34 7.39
C ALA A 102 -6.39 -18.06 6.45
N ARG A 103 -5.97 -18.45 5.25
CA ARG A 103 -6.80 -19.23 4.30
C ARG A 103 -7.11 -20.65 4.80
N SER A 104 -6.20 -21.26 5.56
CA SER A 104 -6.44 -22.59 6.15
C SER A 104 -7.44 -22.59 7.31
N LYS A 105 -7.71 -21.43 7.91
CA LYS A 105 -8.62 -21.23 9.04
C LYS A 105 -10.00 -20.69 8.65
N VAL A 106 -10.38 -20.79 7.37
CA VAL A 106 -11.71 -20.36 6.89
C VAL A 106 -12.79 -21.14 7.65
N GLY A 107 -13.40 -20.49 8.66
CA GLY A 107 -14.35 -21.08 9.60
C GLY A 107 -14.38 -20.43 10.99
N GLU A 108 -13.36 -19.65 11.39
CA GLU A 108 -13.34 -18.91 12.67
C GLU A 108 -13.67 -17.42 12.47
N GLU A 109 -14.46 -16.87 13.39
CA GLU A 109 -14.97 -15.49 13.39
C GLU A 109 -13.83 -14.47 13.22
N LYS A 110 -13.91 -13.66 12.16
CA LYS A 110 -13.04 -12.49 11.99
C LYS A 110 -13.45 -11.43 13.02
N GLU A 111 -12.47 -10.83 13.71
CA GLU A 111 -12.65 -9.58 14.48
C GLU A 111 -13.48 -8.57 13.69
N GLU A 112 -14.20 -7.67 14.37
CA GLU A 112 -15.03 -6.61 13.76
C GLU A 112 -14.21 -5.79 12.75
N LYS A 113 -14.21 -6.26 11.52
CA LYS A 113 -13.67 -5.59 10.36
C LYS A 113 -14.72 -4.59 9.91
N ILE A 114 -14.27 -3.37 9.68
CA ILE A 114 -14.97 -2.44 8.81
C ILE A 114 -15.30 -3.19 7.52
N SER A 115 -16.58 -3.39 7.27
CA SER A 115 -17.02 -3.96 6.02
C SER A 115 -17.10 -2.85 4.99
N ASN A 116 -16.83 -3.15 3.72
CA ASN A 116 -17.16 -2.27 2.60
C ASN A 116 -18.59 -1.71 2.72
N VAL A 117 -19.51 -2.46 3.34
CA VAL A 117 -20.88 -2.04 3.66
C VAL A 117 -20.94 -0.83 4.60
N ASP A 118 -20.07 -0.74 5.61
CA ASP A 118 -20.07 0.39 6.54
C ASP A 118 -19.63 1.67 5.85
N TYR A 119 -18.61 1.61 4.99
CA TYR A 119 -18.19 2.73 4.16
C TYR A 119 -19.32 3.18 3.23
N LEU A 120 -19.97 2.25 2.51
CA LEU A 120 -21.05 2.57 1.58
C LEU A 120 -22.32 3.15 2.23
N ASN A 121 -22.52 2.90 3.53
CA ASN A 121 -23.61 3.46 4.32
C ASN A 121 -23.21 4.75 5.05
N SER A 122 -21.94 5.13 4.97
CA SER A 122 -21.44 6.32 5.63
C SER A 122 -21.76 7.59 4.84
N LYS A 123 -21.51 8.73 5.46
CA LYS A 123 -21.58 10.02 4.78
C LYS A 123 -20.16 10.45 4.41
N ILE A 124 -20.00 10.88 3.17
CA ILE A 124 -18.80 11.55 2.69
C ILE A 124 -19.11 12.99 2.31
N GLU A 125 -18.11 13.84 2.43
CA GLU A 125 -18.23 15.27 2.22
C GLU A 125 -17.10 15.76 1.33
N TYR A 126 -17.50 16.35 0.20
CA TYR A 126 -16.61 17.17 -0.60
C TYR A 126 -16.40 18.50 0.14
N THR A 127 -15.15 18.91 0.32
CA THR A 127 -14.84 20.22 0.90
C THR A 127 -15.41 21.35 0.06
N GLU A 128 -15.70 22.52 0.65
CA GLU A 128 -16.33 23.65 -0.05
C GLU A 128 -15.54 24.12 -1.28
N ASP A 129 -14.21 23.97 -1.26
CA ASP A 129 -13.30 24.28 -2.37
C ASP A 129 -13.23 23.16 -3.43
N GLY A 130 -13.88 22.02 -3.20
CA GLY A 130 -13.88 20.84 -4.08
C GLY A 130 -12.55 20.09 -4.14
N LYS A 131 -11.60 20.41 -3.26
CA LYS A 131 -10.22 19.89 -3.32
C LYS A 131 -10.04 18.56 -2.61
N ASN A 132 -10.88 18.24 -1.64
CA ASN A 132 -10.75 17.04 -0.83
C ASN A 132 -12.10 16.35 -0.66
N LEU A 133 -12.06 15.02 -0.63
CA LEU A 133 -13.16 14.16 -0.25
C LEU A 133 -12.82 13.55 1.10
N LYS A 134 -13.69 13.77 2.08
CA LYS A 134 -13.51 13.28 3.45
C LYS A 134 -14.72 12.48 3.90
N GLY A 135 -14.56 11.65 4.92
CA GLY A 135 -15.65 10.82 5.44
C GLY A 135 -15.34 9.34 5.30
N GLY A 136 -16.38 8.53 5.38
CA GLY A 136 -16.22 7.13 5.79
C GLY A 136 -16.68 7.03 7.24
N PHE A 137 -15.83 6.51 8.13
CA PHE A 137 -16.23 6.27 9.53
C PHE A 137 -16.36 7.56 10.34
N ASP A 138 -15.51 8.53 10.02
CA ASP A 138 -15.53 9.87 10.58
C ASP A 138 -15.23 10.88 9.48
N THR A 139 -15.76 12.09 9.63
CA THR A 139 -15.53 13.24 8.76
C THR A 139 -14.07 13.71 8.70
N SER A 140 -13.20 13.13 9.55
CA SER A 140 -11.77 13.38 9.60
C SER A 140 -10.92 12.40 8.79
N GLU A 141 -11.51 11.41 8.11
CA GLU A 141 -10.76 10.51 7.23
C GLU A 141 -10.63 11.12 5.83
N GLY A 142 -9.41 11.13 5.28
CA GLY A 142 -9.17 11.55 3.90
C GLY A 142 -9.42 10.39 2.95
N VAL A 143 -10.46 10.50 2.12
CA VAL A 143 -10.82 9.49 1.11
C VAL A 143 -10.05 9.72 -0.18
N MET A 144 -9.98 10.96 -0.65
CA MET A 144 -9.23 11.37 -1.84
C MET A 144 -8.86 12.85 -1.72
N MET A 145 -7.62 13.23 -2.01
CA MET A 145 -7.13 14.59 -1.71
C MET A 145 -6.36 15.24 -2.89
N GLU A 146 -6.39 16.58 -2.97
CA GLU A 146 -5.83 17.33 -4.11
C GLU A 146 -4.34 17.11 -4.33
N TRP A 147 -3.56 16.85 -3.28
CA TRP A 147 -2.11 16.66 -3.40
C TRP A 147 -1.75 15.48 -4.35
N GLU A 148 -2.66 14.52 -4.49
CA GLU A 148 -2.50 13.35 -5.36
C GLU A 148 -2.66 13.69 -6.84
N LYS A 149 -3.16 14.89 -7.19
CA LYS A 149 -3.46 15.30 -8.56
C LYS A 149 -2.27 15.12 -9.51
N GLY A 150 -1.05 15.42 -9.05
CA GLY A 150 0.16 15.21 -9.83
C GLY A 150 0.38 13.72 -10.16
N LEU A 151 0.16 12.84 -9.18
CA LEU A 151 0.28 11.39 -9.34
C LEU A 151 -0.83 10.82 -10.22
N MET A 152 -2.08 11.26 -10.03
CA MET A 152 -3.22 10.86 -10.87
C MET A 152 -3.00 11.20 -12.33
N LYS A 153 -2.37 12.34 -12.62
CA LYS A 153 -1.98 12.67 -13.99
C LYS A 153 -0.98 11.66 -14.56
N LYS A 154 0.04 11.27 -13.79
CA LYS A 154 1.04 10.28 -14.22
C LYS A 154 0.42 8.92 -14.50
N HIS A 155 -0.58 8.51 -13.71
CA HIS A 155 -1.37 7.31 -13.98
C HIS A 155 -2.20 7.45 -15.27
N ALA A 156 -2.87 8.58 -15.48
CA ALA A 156 -3.62 8.85 -16.72
C ALA A 156 -2.74 8.91 -17.97
N ASP A 157 -1.46 9.28 -17.85
CA ASP A 157 -0.51 9.29 -18.97
C ASP A 157 -0.18 7.87 -19.49
N ILE A 158 -0.46 6.82 -18.70
CA ILE A 158 -0.18 5.41 -19.05
C ILE A 158 -1.44 4.52 -19.15
N ILE A 159 -2.62 5.04 -18.80
CA ILE A 159 -3.90 4.32 -18.77
C ILE A 159 -4.97 5.14 -19.48
N GLU A 160 -5.84 4.47 -20.25
CA GLU A 160 -6.79 5.18 -21.10
C GLU A 160 -8.28 4.86 -20.87
N ILE A 161 -8.68 3.84 -20.08
CA ILE A 161 -10.04 3.26 -20.28
C ILE A 161 -10.87 2.90 -19.02
N LEU A 162 -10.40 2.07 -18.08
CA LEU A 162 -11.18 1.70 -16.88
C LEU A 162 -10.65 2.41 -15.65
N ASN A 163 -11.53 3.08 -14.91
CA ASN A 163 -11.28 3.52 -13.55
C ASN A 163 -12.21 2.78 -12.56
N VAL A 164 -11.66 2.28 -11.46
CA VAL A 164 -12.39 1.64 -10.36
C VAL A 164 -12.19 2.48 -9.10
N GLY A 165 -13.23 3.25 -8.74
CA GLY A 165 -13.19 4.28 -7.70
C GLY A 165 -13.04 5.68 -8.29
N PHE A 166 -14.11 6.46 -8.28
CA PHE A 166 -14.10 7.81 -8.89
C PHE A 166 -13.51 8.86 -7.95
N GLY A 167 -13.89 8.84 -6.66
CA GLY A 167 -13.43 9.80 -5.67
C GLY A 167 -13.71 11.27 -6.06
N LEU A 168 -12.64 12.02 -6.35
CA LEU A 168 -12.70 13.41 -6.82
C LEU A 168 -12.79 13.56 -8.35
N GLY A 169 -12.66 12.46 -9.11
CA GLY A 169 -12.60 12.49 -10.57
C GLY A 169 -11.29 13.06 -11.13
N LEU A 170 -10.20 13.00 -10.37
CA LEU A 170 -8.91 13.59 -10.77
C LEU A 170 -8.33 12.86 -11.99
N ILE A 171 -8.14 11.54 -11.88
CA ILE A 171 -7.64 10.72 -12.98
C ILE A 171 -8.62 10.74 -14.16
N ASP A 172 -9.92 10.64 -13.88
CA ASP A 172 -10.99 10.65 -14.88
C ASP A 172 -10.96 11.93 -15.73
N THR A 173 -10.64 13.06 -15.10
CA THR A 173 -10.53 14.35 -15.78
C THR A 173 -9.37 14.32 -16.78
N PHE A 174 -8.19 13.84 -16.36
CA PHE A 174 -7.03 13.70 -17.24
C PHE A 174 -7.25 12.69 -18.37
N ILE A 175 -7.88 11.55 -18.07
CA ILE A 175 -8.28 10.58 -19.10
C ILE A 175 -9.22 11.25 -20.11
N GLN A 176 -10.20 12.05 -19.68
CA GLN A 176 -11.12 12.72 -20.61
C GLN A 176 -10.47 13.84 -21.45
N GLU A 177 -9.36 14.42 -21.01
CA GLU A 177 -8.60 15.40 -21.81
C GLU A 177 -8.01 14.76 -23.08
N SER A 178 -7.78 13.44 -23.10
CA SER A 178 -7.29 12.71 -24.29
C SER A 178 -8.41 12.27 -25.26
N LEU A 179 -9.68 12.51 -24.91
CA LEU A 179 -10.86 12.10 -25.69
C LEU A 179 -10.88 10.60 -26.02
N PRO A 180 -10.91 9.72 -25.00
CA PRO A 180 -10.81 8.28 -25.19
C PRO A 180 -12.02 7.74 -25.93
N LYS A 181 -11.83 6.62 -26.65
CA LYS A 181 -12.92 5.94 -27.39
C LYS A 181 -13.97 5.33 -26.47
N ARG A 182 -13.57 4.96 -25.26
CA ARG A 182 -14.41 4.47 -24.17
C ARG A 182 -13.75 4.88 -22.86
N HIS A 183 -14.55 5.26 -21.87
CA HIS A 183 -14.10 5.53 -20.52
C HIS A 183 -15.14 4.96 -19.56
N THR A 184 -14.80 3.87 -18.90
CA THR A 184 -15.71 3.19 -17.97
C THR A 184 -15.28 3.50 -16.55
N ILE A 185 -16.22 3.92 -15.71
CA ILE A 185 -15.98 4.28 -14.32
C ILE A 185 -16.87 3.42 -13.45
N ILE A 186 -16.29 2.62 -12.55
CA ILE A 186 -17.03 1.90 -11.52
C ILE A 186 -17.01 2.75 -10.25
N GLU A 187 -18.19 3.03 -9.69
CA GLU A 187 -18.32 3.79 -8.44
C GLU A 187 -19.40 3.17 -7.56
N ALA A 188 -19.05 2.90 -6.30
CA ALA A 188 -19.90 2.17 -5.37
C ALA A 188 -20.64 3.09 -4.39
N HIS A 189 -20.02 4.21 -3.98
CA HIS A 189 -20.55 5.07 -2.94
C HIS A 189 -21.66 5.99 -3.47
N PRO A 190 -22.88 5.96 -2.89
CA PRO A 190 -24.03 6.73 -3.40
C PRO A 190 -23.78 8.24 -3.49
N ASP A 191 -23.11 8.84 -2.50
CA ASP A 191 -22.79 10.28 -2.50
C ASP A 191 -21.80 10.67 -3.62
N VAL A 192 -20.77 9.85 -3.90
CA VAL A 192 -19.85 10.07 -5.03
C VAL A 192 -20.61 9.96 -6.34
N TYR A 193 -21.44 8.92 -6.48
CA TYR A 193 -22.26 8.74 -7.69
C TYR A 193 -23.20 9.93 -7.92
N ASN A 194 -23.88 10.41 -6.89
CA ASN A 194 -24.73 11.60 -6.98
C ASN A 194 -23.92 12.85 -7.36
N PHE A 195 -22.70 13.00 -6.84
CA PHE A 195 -21.77 14.06 -7.25
C PHE A 195 -21.40 13.94 -8.74
N MET A 196 -21.11 12.74 -9.24
CA MET A 196 -20.83 12.50 -10.66
C MET A 196 -21.99 12.95 -11.55
N LEU A 197 -23.23 12.54 -11.23
CA LEU A 197 -24.42 12.91 -11.99
C LEU A 197 -24.69 14.42 -11.95
N LYS A 198 -24.54 15.05 -10.78
CA LYS A 198 -24.72 16.49 -10.61
C LYS A 198 -23.74 17.29 -11.48
N ASN A 199 -22.51 16.79 -11.64
CA ASN A 199 -21.47 17.41 -12.46
C ASN A 199 -21.49 16.95 -13.93
N GLY A 200 -22.49 16.16 -14.34
CA GLY A 200 -22.72 15.78 -15.74
C GLY A 200 -21.74 14.75 -16.28
N TRP A 201 -21.12 13.93 -15.42
CA TRP A 201 -20.23 12.84 -15.86
C TRP A 201 -20.95 11.80 -16.72
N ASP A 202 -22.22 11.55 -16.43
CA ASP A 202 -23.12 10.69 -17.23
C ASP A 202 -23.37 11.20 -18.65
N LYS A 203 -23.04 12.47 -18.93
CA LYS A 203 -23.28 13.12 -20.22
C LYS A 203 -21.99 13.37 -21.00
N LYS A 204 -20.82 13.07 -20.40
CA LYS A 204 -19.54 13.22 -21.09
C LYS A 204 -19.42 12.21 -22.22
N LEU A 205 -18.72 12.61 -23.27
CA LEU A 205 -18.54 11.78 -24.45
C LEU A 205 -17.81 10.48 -24.08
N ASN A 206 -18.35 9.35 -24.53
CA ASN A 206 -17.77 8.01 -24.33
C ASN A 206 -17.60 7.58 -22.86
N VAL A 207 -18.21 8.29 -21.91
CA VAL A 207 -18.21 7.90 -20.49
C VAL A 207 -19.36 6.94 -20.22
N GLU A 208 -19.06 5.83 -19.56
CA GLU A 208 -20.04 4.88 -19.02
C GLU A 208 -19.81 4.71 -17.52
N ILE A 209 -20.82 5.03 -16.72
CA ILE A 209 -20.75 4.87 -15.27
C ILE A 209 -21.44 3.56 -14.88
N LYS A 210 -20.72 2.67 -14.20
CA LYS A 210 -21.25 1.47 -13.54
C LYS A 210 -21.41 1.77 -12.05
N PHE A 211 -22.64 2.05 -11.64
CA PHE A 211 -22.95 2.24 -10.23
C PHE A 211 -23.06 0.90 -9.51
N GLY A 212 -22.26 0.71 -8.46
CA GLY A 212 -22.21 -0.51 -7.68
C GLY A 212 -20.79 -0.86 -7.26
N ARG A 213 -20.66 -1.88 -6.41
CA ARG A 213 -19.34 -2.40 -6.04
C ARG A 213 -18.71 -3.09 -7.24
N TRP A 214 -17.39 -2.99 -7.37
CA TRP A 214 -16.69 -3.66 -8.46
C TRP A 214 -16.92 -5.17 -8.42
N GLN A 215 -16.98 -5.77 -7.23
CA GLN A 215 -17.28 -7.19 -7.01
C GLN A 215 -18.59 -7.63 -7.67
N ASP A 216 -19.57 -6.73 -7.79
CA ASP A 216 -20.89 -7.04 -8.34
C ASP A 216 -20.98 -6.79 -9.86
N VAL A 217 -20.03 -6.05 -10.46
CA VAL A 217 -20.14 -5.57 -11.84
C VAL A 217 -18.96 -5.95 -12.74
N ILE A 218 -17.87 -6.49 -12.18
CA ILE A 218 -16.62 -6.69 -12.91
C ILE A 218 -16.67 -7.81 -13.96
N GLU A 219 -17.47 -8.87 -13.73
CA GLU A 219 -17.44 -10.09 -14.57
C GLU A 219 -17.83 -9.83 -16.04
N ASP A 220 -18.73 -8.88 -16.31
CA ASP A 220 -19.31 -8.64 -17.65
C ASP A 220 -18.99 -7.25 -18.20
N ILE A 221 -17.93 -6.58 -17.72
CA ILE A 221 -17.59 -5.20 -18.10
C ILE A 221 -16.71 -5.10 -19.35
N GLY A 222 -16.23 -6.24 -19.84
CA GLY A 222 -15.38 -6.37 -21.03
C GLY A 222 -13.89 -6.16 -20.74
N CYS A 223 -13.10 -6.02 -21.80
CA CYS A 223 -11.64 -5.86 -21.71
C CYS A 223 -11.20 -4.43 -22.03
N PHE A 224 -10.06 -4.01 -21.51
CA PHE A 224 -9.56 -2.64 -21.49
C PHE A 224 -8.08 -2.59 -21.88
N ASP A 225 -7.70 -1.58 -22.66
CA ASP A 225 -6.30 -1.25 -22.96
C ASP A 225 -5.59 -0.62 -21.73
N GLY A 226 -6.34 -0.14 -20.74
CA GLY A 226 -5.77 0.39 -19.50
C GLY A 226 -6.77 0.32 -18.34
N ILE A 227 -6.29 -0.06 -17.16
CA ILE A 227 -7.08 -0.19 -15.93
C ILE A 227 -6.39 0.57 -14.80
N PHE A 228 -7.12 1.45 -14.12
CA PHE A 228 -6.74 2.09 -12.88
C PHE A 228 -7.64 1.61 -11.74
N PHE A 229 -7.04 1.26 -10.60
CA PHE A 229 -7.76 0.84 -9.40
C PHE A 229 -7.37 1.72 -8.20
N ASP A 230 -8.33 2.44 -7.63
CA ASP A 230 -8.14 3.33 -6.49
C ASP A 230 -9.44 3.44 -5.68
N THR A 231 -9.66 2.42 -4.84
CA THR A 231 -10.85 2.29 -4.00
C THR A 231 -10.55 2.68 -2.55
N PHE A 232 -11.60 2.88 -1.76
CA PHE A 232 -11.49 3.21 -0.34
C PHE A 232 -12.26 2.21 0.54
N GLY A 233 -11.79 2.02 1.78
CA GLY A 233 -12.41 1.09 2.74
C GLY A 233 -12.11 -0.38 2.44
N GLU A 234 -11.14 -0.65 1.59
CA GLU A 234 -10.69 -1.97 1.16
C GLU A 234 -9.28 -2.25 1.68
N ASN A 235 -8.97 -3.53 1.91
CA ASN A 235 -7.67 -3.97 2.40
C ASN A 235 -6.91 -4.77 1.33
N TYR A 236 -5.75 -5.31 1.71
CA TYR A 236 -4.91 -6.08 0.80
C TYR A 236 -5.61 -7.29 0.17
N ASP A 237 -6.46 -8.01 0.92
CA ASP A 237 -7.20 -9.16 0.39
C ASP A 237 -8.21 -8.73 -0.69
N ASP A 238 -8.82 -7.54 -0.54
CA ASP A 238 -9.76 -6.99 -1.53
C ASP A 238 -9.02 -6.57 -2.81
N LEU A 239 -7.86 -5.91 -2.68
CA LEU A 239 -6.99 -5.62 -3.81
C LEU A 239 -6.58 -6.92 -4.52
N LYS A 240 -6.14 -7.94 -3.78
CA LYS A 240 -5.78 -9.24 -4.36
C LYS A 240 -6.96 -9.90 -5.09
N GLN A 241 -8.15 -9.84 -4.51
CA GLN A 241 -9.36 -10.34 -5.16
C GLN A 241 -9.62 -9.61 -6.49
N PHE A 242 -9.45 -8.28 -6.54
CA PHE A 242 -9.55 -7.53 -7.78
C PHE A 242 -8.49 -7.97 -8.80
N LEU A 243 -7.23 -8.13 -8.36
CA LEU A 243 -6.12 -8.55 -9.20
C LEU A 243 -6.38 -9.91 -9.88
N ASP A 244 -7.05 -10.85 -9.22
CA ASP A 244 -7.43 -12.15 -9.80
C ASP A 244 -8.31 -12.04 -11.07
N HIS A 245 -9.03 -10.92 -11.25
CA HIS A 245 -9.82 -10.66 -12.45
C HIS A 245 -9.00 -10.00 -13.57
N VAL A 246 -7.91 -9.32 -13.25
CA VAL A 246 -7.17 -8.46 -14.19
C VAL A 246 -6.71 -9.19 -15.46
N PRO A 247 -6.21 -10.44 -15.44
CA PRO A 247 -5.82 -11.13 -16.66
C PRO A 247 -6.93 -11.25 -17.71
N ASN A 248 -8.20 -11.31 -17.29
CA ASN A 248 -9.35 -11.35 -18.19
C ASN A 248 -9.86 -9.95 -18.59
N LEU A 249 -9.46 -8.93 -17.85
CA LEU A 249 -9.84 -7.54 -18.10
C LEU A 249 -8.84 -6.83 -19.00
N LEU A 250 -7.55 -7.22 -18.98
CA LEU A 250 -6.56 -6.69 -19.92
C LEU A 250 -6.80 -7.29 -21.30
N LYS A 251 -6.83 -6.43 -22.31
CA LYS A 251 -7.22 -6.80 -23.67
C LYS A 251 -6.12 -7.57 -24.41
N ASP A 252 -4.87 -7.13 -24.28
CA ASP A 252 -3.70 -7.70 -24.95
C ASP A 252 -2.39 -7.30 -24.22
N GLU A 253 -1.24 -7.73 -24.74
CA GLU A 253 0.09 -7.48 -24.18
C GLU A 253 0.49 -6.00 -24.06
N ASN A 254 -0.18 -5.11 -24.78
CA ASN A 254 0.06 -3.67 -24.69
C ASN A 254 -0.80 -3.00 -23.62
N SER A 255 -1.72 -3.75 -23.01
CA SER A 255 -2.63 -3.24 -22.00
C SER A 255 -1.92 -3.07 -20.66
N VAL A 256 -2.29 -2.02 -19.92
CA VAL A 256 -1.63 -1.65 -18.66
C VAL A 256 -2.60 -1.69 -17.49
N LEU A 257 -2.16 -2.29 -16.39
CA LEU A 257 -2.76 -2.10 -15.07
C LEU A 257 -1.89 -1.12 -14.25
N SER A 258 -2.54 -0.17 -13.60
CA SER A 258 -1.99 0.57 -12.47
C SER A 258 -3.03 0.68 -11.36
N PHE A 259 -2.59 1.12 -10.19
CA PHE A 259 -3.42 1.34 -9.02
C PHE A 259 -2.77 2.36 -8.09
N PHE A 260 -3.55 2.95 -7.19
CA PHE A 260 -2.99 3.78 -6.14
C PHE A 260 -2.19 2.92 -5.15
N ASN A 261 -0.86 3.01 -5.21
CA ASN A 261 0.03 2.24 -4.34
C ASN A 261 0.23 2.88 -2.95
N GLY A 262 -0.84 2.89 -2.14
CA GLY A 262 -0.84 3.42 -0.78
C GLY A 262 -0.40 2.43 0.31
N LEU A 263 -0.10 1.17 -0.04
CA LEU A 263 0.18 0.10 0.94
C LEU A 263 1.37 0.45 1.83
N ALA A 264 1.12 0.54 3.14
CA ALA A 264 2.11 0.96 4.12
C ALA A 264 2.82 2.29 3.77
N GLY A 265 2.10 3.23 3.14
CA GLY A 265 2.59 4.53 2.69
C GLY A 265 3.10 5.48 3.78
N THR A 266 3.19 5.04 5.04
CA THR A 266 3.78 5.81 6.15
C THR A 266 5.06 5.18 6.72
N ASN A 267 5.49 4.02 6.21
CA ASN A 267 6.75 3.39 6.61
C ASN A 267 7.44 2.77 5.39
N SER A 268 8.58 3.33 4.98
CA SER A 268 9.28 2.93 3.76
C SER A 268 9.75 1.48 3.76
N PHE A 269 10.08 0.90 4.91
CA PHE A 269 10.48 -0.52 4.96
C PHE A 269 9.29 -1.45 4.72
N PHE A 270 8.14 -1.18 5.35
CA PHE A 270 6.92 -1.95 5.11
C PHE A 270 6.39 -1.74 3.70
N HIS A 271 6.47 -0.52 3.15
CA HIS A 271 6.12 -0.25 1.76
C HIS A 271 6.96 -1.08 0.79
N ASP A 272 8.27 -1.20 1.01
CA ASP A 272 9.16 -2.03 0.17
C ASP A 272 8.81 -3.53 0.26
N VAL A 273 8.41 -4.01 1.44
CA VAL A 273 7.88 -5.38 1.62
C VAL A 273 6.60 -5.58 0.81
N TYR A 274 5.61 -4.69 0.93
CA TYR A 274 4.34 -4.84 0.21
C TYR A 274 4.48 -4.66 -1.31
N CYS A 275 5.36 -3.78 -1.78
CA CYS A 275 5.68 -3.69 -3.21
C CYS A 275 6.20 -5.03 -3.75
N ARG A 276 7.08 -5.69 -3.00
CA ARG A 276 7.64 -6.99 -3.38
C ARG A 276 6.58 -8.08 -3.36
N ILE A 277 5.74 -8.14 -2.32
CA ILE A 277 4.62 -9.09 -2.24
C ILE A 277 3.66 -8.90 -3.42
N LEU A 278 3.23 -7.67 -3.70
CA LEU A 278 2.37 -7.36 -4.85
C LEU A 278 3.00 -7.78 -6.18
N SER A 279 4.29 -7.51 -6.37
CA SER A 279 4.99 -7.92 -7.59
C SER A 279 5.00 -9.45 -7.75
N MET A 280 5.14 -10.20 -6.66
CA MET A 280 5.08 -11.68 -6.71
C MET A 280 3.65 -12.18 -6.98
N ASP A 281 2.64 -11.59 -6.33
CA ASP A 281 1.24 -11.95 -6.58
C ASP A 281 0.82 -11.66 -8.02
N LEU A 282 1.23 -10.51 -8.58
CA LEU A 282 1.01 -10.16 -9.98
C LEU A 282 1.77 -11.11 -10.93
N GLN A 283 3.00 -11.50 -10.57
CA GLN A 283 3.77 -12.48 -11.34
C GLN A 283 3.09 -13.85 -11.37
N GLU A 284 2.46 -14.30 -10.28
CA GLU A 284 1.66 -15.53 -10.25
C GLU A 284 0.47 -15.47 -11.22
N LEU A 285 -0.06 -14.28 -11.48
CA LEU A 285 -1.12 -14.00 -12.45
C LEU A 285 -0.60 -13.79 -13.88
N GLY A 286 0.71 -13.90 -14.10
CA GLY A 286 1.34 -13.67 -15.40
C GLY A 286 1.51 -12.20 -15.75
N LEU A 287 1.66 -11.31 -14.75
CA LEU A 287 1.99 -9.91 -14.96
C LEU A 287 3.38 -9.55 -14.41
N SER A 288 4.15 -8.78 -15.17
CA SER A 288 5.31 -8.05 -14.65
C SER A 288 4.87 -6.77 -13.97
N THR A 289 5.72 -6.26 -13.07
CA THR A 289 5.51 -4.98 -12.37
C THR A 289 6.78 -4.14 -12.43
N GLU A 290 6.67 -2.93 -12.96
CA GLU A 290 7.67 -1.88 -12.87
C GLU A 290 7.15 -0.78 -11.94
N TYR A 291 8.01 -0.21 -11.10
CA TYR A 291 7.67 0.95 -10.28
C TYR A 291 8.40 2.19 -10.78
N ILE A 292 7.65 3.20 -11.20
CA ILE A 292 8.20 4.52 -11.53
C ILE A 292 8.19 5.37 -10.25
N GLU A 293 9.36 5.88 -9.86
CA GLU A 293 9.47 6.75 -8.68
C GLU A 293 9.09 8.20 -9.02
N GLU A 294 8.14 8.74 -8.28
CA GLU A 294 7.71 10.14 -8.37
C GLU A 294 7.93 10.84 -7.03
N ASP A 295 8.35 12.10 -7.07
CA ASP A 295 8.45 12.92 -5.86
C ASP A 295 7.07 13.25 -5.31
N VAL A 296 6.88 13.01 -4.01
CA VAL A 296 5.71 13.53 -3.29
C VAL A 296 5.97 15.02 -3.00
N PRO A 297 4.99 15.92 -3.24
CA PRO A 297 5.20 17.35 -2.99
C PRO A 297 5.55 17.57 -1.52
N LYS A 298 6.64 18.30 -1.26
CA LYS A 298 7.13 18.51 0.12
C LYS A 298 6.22 19.44 0.92
N GLU A 299 5.47 20.28 0.21
CA GLU A 299 4.61 21.29 0.80
C GLU A 299 3.39 20.69 1.51
N ILE A 300 3.03 19.42 1.24
CA ILE A 300 1.83 18.79 1.83
C ILE A 300 1.85 18.74 3.36
N ASP A 301 3.05 18.77 3.96
CA ASP A 301 3.21 18.77 5.40
C ASP A 301 3.05 20.16 6.02
N GLU A 302 3.21 21.22 5.22
CA GLU A 302 3.25 22.61 5.67
C GLU A 302 2.03 23.42 5.22
N ASP A 303 1.38 23.03 4.12
CA ASP A 303 0.28 23.76 3.48
C ASP A 303 -1.10 23.52 4.15
N GLY A 304 -1.14 22.65 5.15
CA GLY A 304 -2.36 22.29 5.86
C GLY A 304 -3.20 21.22 5.18
N THR A 305 -2.69 20.49 4.19
CA THR A 305 -3.35 19.33 3.56
C THR A 305 -3.90 18.36 4.61
N TRP A 306 -3.11 18.07 5.65
CA TRP A 306 -3.48 17.16 6.73
C TRP A 306 -4.30 17.81 7.86
N LYS A 307 -4.70 19.08 7.72
CA LYS A 307 -5.46 19.78 8.76
C LYS A 307 -6.84 19.13 8.91
N ASN A 308 -7.18 18.77 10.14
CA ASN A 308 -8.39 18.04 10.51
C ASN A 308 -8.51 16.66 9.84
N ILE A 309 -7.40 16.08 9.39
CA ILE A 309 -7.32 14.68 9.01
C ILE A 309 -6.77 13.91 10.21
N SER A 310 -7.52 12.91 10.69
CA SER A 310 -7.17 12.16 11.91
C SER A 310 -5.90 11.33 11.74
N ARG A 311 -5.68 10.77 10.54
CA ARG A 311 -4.50 9.97 10.22
C ARG A 311 -4.02 10.24 8.80
N ARG A 312 -2.73 10.53 8.66
CA ARG A 312 -2.06 10.58 7.36
C ARG A 312 -1.97 9.16 6.81
N TYR A 313 -2.48 8.94 5.60
CA TYR A 313 -2.36 7.64 4.91
C TYR A 313 -1.09 7.54 4.08
N PHE A 314 -0.42 8.66 3.79
CA PHE A 314 0.84 8.71 3.07
C PHE A 314 1.80 9.73 3.69
N SER A 315 3.08 9.37 3.82
CA SER A 315 4.14 10.24 4.36
C SER A 315 5.54 9.87 3.86
N LEU A 316 5.66 9.12 2.75
CA LEU A 316 6.96 8.84 2.13
C LEU A 316 7.36 9.99 1.19
N ASP A 317 8.66 10.22 1.04
CA ASP A 317 9.19 11.23 0.10
C ASP A 317 8.96 10.88 -1.37
N LYS A 318 8.83 9.58 -1.66
CA LYS A 318 8.69 9.02 -2.99
C LYS A 318 7.43 8.17 -3.08
N TYR A 319 6.67 8.38 -4.14
CA TYR A 319 5.58 7.52 -4.56
C TYR A 319 6.10 6.52 -5.59
N ARG A 320 5.74 5.24 -5.44
CA ARG A 320 6.05 4.19 -6.42
C ARG A 320 4.83 3.87 -7.25
N LEU A 321 4.78 4.46 -8.45
CA LEU A 321 3.72 4.28 -9.42
C LEU A 321 3.87 2.89 -10.08
N PRO A 322 2.92 1.95 -9.85
CA PRO A 322 2.98 0.61 -10.46
C PRO A 322 2.60 0.66 -11.94
N VAL A 323 3.39 0.03 -12.79
CA VAL A 323 3.06 -0.22 -14.20
C VAL A 323 3.11 -1.72 -14.40
N CYS A 324 1.95 -2.33 -14.56
CA CYS A 324 1.83 -3.79 -14.65
C CYS A 324 1.34 -4.20 -16.04
N LYS A 325 1.97 -5.20 -16.64
CA LYS A 325 1.68 -5.69 -17.99
C LYS A 325 1.73 -7.21 -18.03
N LEU A 326 1.02 -7.81 -18.97
CA LEU A 326 1.05 -9.26 -19.16
C LEU A 326 2.43 -9.71 -19.67
N ASP A 327 2.98 -10.75 -19.05
CA ASP A 327 4.20 -11.44 -19.47
C ASP A 327 3.83 -12.48 -20.53
N TYR A 328 4.22 -12.24 -21.78
CA TYR A 328 4.02 -13.16 -22.92
C TYR A 328 5.33 -13.72 -23.47
#